data_AF-A0A5U8SYP1-F1
#
_entry.id   AF-A0A5U8SYP1-F1
#
_cell.length_a   1.000
_cell.length_b   1.000
_cell.length_c   1.000
_cell.angle_alpha   90.00
_cell.angle_beta   90.00
_cell.angle_gamma   90.00
#
_symmetry.space_group_name_H-M   'P 1'
#
loop_
_entity.id
_entity.type
_entity.pdbx_description
1 polymer ?
#
loop_
_entity_poly.entity_id
_entity_poly.type
_entity_poly.pdbx_seq_one_letter_code
_entity_poly.pdbx_strand_id
1 'polypeptide(L)' 'MKNNELAVLLDSPVMEIRKLESLLVIWLEAESEGDIANMVGISLDYVRRVQEQLSAVMGENNHG' A
#
# COMPACT_ATOMS: atom_id res chain seq x y z
N MET A 1 -11.24 12.78 19.99
CA MET A 1 -11.40 11.43 19.40
C MET A 1 -11.37 11.43 17.87
N LYS A 2 -11.84 12.46 17.15
CA LYS A 2 -11.89 12.49 15.66
C LYS A 2 -10.55 12.45 14.91
N ASN A 3 -9.42 12.80 15.54
CA ASN A 3 -8.10 12.79 14.87
C ASN A 3 -7.44 11.39 14.84
N ASN A 4 -7.80 10.48 15.75
CA ASN A 4 -7.18 9.15 15.81
C ASN A 4 -7.70 8.21 14.72
N GLU A 5 -8.99 8.29 14.38
CA GLU A 5 -9.59 7.43 13.36
C GLU A 5 -9.02 7.72 11.96
N LEU A 6 -8.74 9.00 11.67
CA LEU A 6 -8.07 9.42 10.43
C LEU A 6 -6.62 8.94 10.35
N ALA A 7 -5.87 9.00 11.45
CA ALA A 7 -4.50 8.48 11.51
C ALA A 7 -4.47 6.95 11.33
N VAL A 8 -5.40 6.23 11.98
CA VAL A 8 -5.55 4.78 11.83
C VAL A 8 -5.98 4.39 10.41
N LEU A 9 -6.82 5.20 9.76
CA LEU A 9 -7.17 5.02 8.36
C LEU A 9 -5.97 5.24 7.44
N LEU A 10 -5.16 6.28 7.69
CA LEU A 10 -3.95 6.59 6.90
C LEU A 10 -2.86 5.51 7.02
N ASP A 11 -2.76 4.86 8.18
CA ASP A 11 -1.85 3.74 8.43
C ASP A 11 -2.47 2.37 8.11
N SER A 12 -3.70 2.33 7.57
CA SER A 12 -4.40 1.08 7.27
C SER A 12 -3.87 0.44 5.97
N PRO A 13 -3.77 -0.90 5.92
CA PRO A 13 -3.50 -1.66 4.69
C PRO A 13 -4.45 -1.28 3.54
N VAL A 14 -5.68 -0.87 3.85
CA VAL A 14 -6.68 -0.44 2.87
C VAL A 14 -6.22 0.82 2.12
N MET A 15 -5.56 1.77 2.78
CA MET A 15 -5.07 2.99 2.13
C MET A 15 -3.89 2.70 1.20
N GLU A 16 -2.99 1.79 1.58
CA GLU A 16 -1.89 1.37 0.72
C GLU A 16 -2.41 0.63 -0.53
N ILE A 17 -3.49 -0.17 -0.40
CA ILE A 17 -4.18 -0.78 -1.55
C ILE A 17 -4.81 0.28 -2.47
N ARG A 18 -5.46 1.32 -1.92
CA ARG A 18 -6.02 2.42 -2.74
C ARG A 18 -4.96 3.21 -3.50
N LYS A 19 -3.77 3.38 -2.90
CA LYS A 19 -2.63 4.01 -3.57
C LYS A 19 -2.11 3.14 -4.72
N LEU A 20 -2.07 1.82 -4.54
CA LEU A 20 -1.73 0.86 -5.62
C LEU A 20 -2.74 0.92 -6.77
N GLU A 21 -4.04 0.95 -6.48
CA GLU A 21 -5.09 1.11 -7.52
C GLU A 21 -4.90 2.40 -8.32
N SER A 22 -4.58 3.51 -7.64
CA SER A 22 -4.34 4.81 -8.29
C SER A 22 -3.09 4.79 -9.16
N LEU A 23 -2.02 4.14 -8.70
CA LEU A 23 -0.80 3.96 -9.49
C LEU A 23 -1.07 3.13 -10.75
N LEU A 24 -1.82 2.03 -10.66
CA LEU A 24 -2.17 1.20 -11.81
C LEU A 24 -2.91 1.97 -12.92
N VAL A 25 -3.73 2.96 -12.57
CA VAL A 25 -4.38 3.84 -13.57
C VAL A 25 -3.34 4.69 -14.31
N ILE A 26 -2.34 5.23 -13.60
CA ILE A 26 -1.25 6.01 -14.19
C ILE A 26 -0.37 5.12 -15.09
N TRP A 27 -0.20 3.85 -14.74
CA TRP A 27 0.59 2.89 -15.55
C TRP A 27 0.01 2.69 -16.94
N LEU A 28 -1.31 2.74 -17.10
CA LEU A 28 -1.98 2.57 -18.39
C LEU A 28 -1.67 3.72 -19.36
N GLU A 29 -1.21 4.86 -18.84
CA GLU A 29 -0.87 6.05 -19.60
C GLU A 29 0.65 6.24 -19.78
N ALA A 30 1.46 5.33 -19.25
CA ALA A 30 2.92 5.44 -19.28
C ALA A 30 3.48 5.14 -20.68
N GLU A 31 4.21 6.10 -21.27
CA GLU A 31 4.77 5.97 -22.62
C GLU A 31 6.25 5.53 -22.65
N SER A 32 6.96 5.58 -21.51
CA SER A 32 8.39 5.25 -21.44
C SER A 32 8.70 4.06 -20.51
N GLU A 33 9.66 3.23 -20.91
CA GLU A 33 10.14 2.09 -20.11
C GLU A 33 10.69 2.53 -18.74
N GLY A 34 11.28 3.73 -18.65
CA GLY A 34 11.78 4.31 -17.40
C GLY A 34 10.65 4.68 -16.44
N ASP A 35 9.57 5.26 -16.96
CA ASP A 35 8.39 5.59 -16.17
C ASP A 35 7.72 4.33 -15.63
N ILE A 36 7.59 3.30 -16.48
CA ILE A 36 7.06 1.98 -16.10
C ILE A 36 7.92 1.35 -15.00
N ALA A 37 9.25 1.34 -15.15
CA ALA A 37 10.15 0.74 -14.15
C ALA A 37 10.08 1.45 -12.79
N ASN A 38 10.03 2.79 -12.78
CA ASN A 38 9.87 3.57 -11.57
C ASN A 38 8.52 3.27 -10.88
N MET A 39 7.47 3.21 -11.70
CA MET A 39 6.12 2.86 -11.27
C MET A 39 6.04 1.46 -10.65
N VAL A 40 6.65 0.45 -11.28
CA VAL A 40 6.78 -0.91 -10.73
C VAL A 40 7.50 -0.92 -9.39
N GLY A 41 8.60 -0.17 -9.26
CA GLY A 41 9.34 -0.05 -8.00
C GLY A 41 8.47 0.50 -6.86
N ILE A 42 7.73 1.57 -7.13
CA ILE A 42 6.81 2.17 -6.16
C ILE A 42 5.73 1.16 -5.73
N SER A 43 5.14 0.42 -6.67
CA SER A 43 4.11 -0.59 -6.35
C SER A 43 4.67 -1.75 -5.51
N LEU A 44 5.89 -2.20 -5.77
CA LEU A 44 6.52 -3.25 -4.96
C LEU A 44 6.72 -2.79 -3.50
N ASP A 45 7.08 -1.52 -3.28
CA ASP A 45 7.21 -0.96 -1.93
C ASP A 45 5.86 -0.90 -1.19
N TYR A 46 4.79 -0.53 -1.88
CA TYR A 46 3.43 -0.54 -1.30
C TYR A 46 2.97 -1.97 -0.96
N VAL A 47 3.20 -2.95 -1.84
CA VAL A 47 2.85 -4.36 -1.58
C VAL A 47 3.62 -4.89 -0.37
N ARG A 48 4.91 -4.58 -0.25
CA ARG A 48 5.72 -4.97 0.91
C ARG A 48 5.17 -4.39 2.20
N ARG A 49 4.83 -3.09 2.23
CA ARG A 49 4.22 -2.44 3.41
C ARG A 49 2.91 -3.11 3.82
N VAL A 50 2.05 -3.43 2.86
CA VAL A 50 0.79 -4.16 3.12
C VAL A 50 1.07 -5.55 3.72
N GLN A 51 2.04 -6.28 3.19
CA GLN A 51 2.41 -7.60 3.72
C GLN A 51 2.97 -7.54 5.14
N GLU A 52 3.79 -6.53 5.45
CA GLU A 52 4.34 -6.30 6.79
C GLU A 52 3.22 -5.96 7.79
N GLN A 53 2.33 -5.05 7.43
CA GLN A 53 1.18 -4.66 8.26
C GLN A 53 0.22 -5.83 8.51
N LEU A 54 -0.11 -6.60 7.46
CA LEU A 54 -0.95 -7.80 7.59
C LEU A 54 -0.29 -8.88 8.45
N SER A 55 1.02 -9.11 8.27
CA SER A 55 1.77 -10.08 9.06
C SER A 55 1.84 -9.70 10.54
N ALA A 56 1.97 -8.42 10.86
CA ALA A 56 1.91 -7.93 12.24
C ALA A 56 0.56 -8.24 12.89
N VAL A 57 -0.54 -7.94 12.20
CA VAL A 57 -1.91 -8.20 12.69
C VAL A 57 -2.20 -9.70 12.81
N MET A 58 -1.73 -10.54 11.88
CA MET A 58 -1.93 -11.99 11.97
C MET A 58 -1.02 -12.66 13.00
N GLY A 59 0.18 -12.14 13.23
CA GLY A 59 1.13 -12.66 14.22
C GLY A 59 0.66 -12.44 15.66
N GLU A 60 0.00 -11.33 15.95
CA GLU A 60 -0.62 -11.06 17.26
C GLU A 60 -1.76 -12.05 17.59
N ASN A 61 -2.43 -12.62 16.57
CA ASN A 61 -3.51 -13.59 16.77
C ASN A 61 -3.03 -15.02 17.10
N ASN A 62 -1.73 -15.32 17.05
CA ASN A 62 -1.16 -16.65 17.32
C ASN A 62 -0.58 -16.83 18.75
N HIS A 63 -0.85 -15.88 19.65
CA HIS A 63 -0.45 -15.95 21.06
C HIS A 63 -1.64 -16.04 22.04
N GLY A 64 -2.78 -16.53 21.57
CA GLY A 64 -3.96 -16.86 22.40
C GLY A 64 -4.02 -18.33 22.78
#